data_AF-A0AAN8TV36-F1
#
_entry.id   AF-A0AAN8TV36-F1
#
_cell.length_a   1.000
_cell.length_b   1.000
_cell.length_c   1.000
_cell.angle_alpha   90.00
_cell.angle_beta   90.00
_cell.angle_gamma   90.00
#
_symmetry.space_group_name_H-M   'P 1'
#
loop_
_entity.id
_entity.type
_entity.pdbx_description
1 polymer ?
#
loop_
_entity_poly.entity_id
_entity_poly.type
_entity_poly.pdbx_seq_one_letter_code
_entity_poly.pdbx_strand_id
1 'polypeptide(L)'
;MVKNILDASTVNLNRTNAAKVFIEVLWYSEYRLNLTAEALPRRAIKDARAWMSAAMVYQYDCWSALKYVNGTSQVNETMAFLNSLIEYSSNALGMMVNYDNLGNETGSWSPPKTERDGFWELDAGGSTGQEFNGGVPRGLKPDVTVCKADAGGCDFETVQQAVNAAPENEVARRFVIWIKNGLYEEIVRVPLEKRNLVFLGDGMGKTVITGSRNVGQLGVSTYDSATVGVVGDGFMASGITIQNTAGPDTHKL
;
A
#
# COMPACT_ATOMS: atom_id res chain seq x y z
N MET A 1 15.28 15.00 10.01
CA MET A 1 15.94 14.99 8.69
C MET A 1 14.98 15.43 7.58
N VAL A 2 13.84 14.76 7.38
CA VAL A 2 12.98 15.06 6.22
C VAL A 2 12.18 16.34 6.29
N LYS A 3 11.74 16.78 7.48
CA LYS A 3 11.17 18.13 7.66
C LYS A 3 12.15 19.21 7.16
N ASN A 4 13.43 19.07 7.49
CA ASN A 4 14.48 19.98 7.01
C ASN A 4 14.65 19.92 5.48
N ILE A 5 14.50 18.74 4.85
CA ILE A 5 14.47 18.63 3.39
C ILE A 5 13.27 19.39 2.83
N LEU A 6 12.08 19.19 3.39
CA LEU A 6 10.86 19.87 2.96
C LEU A 6 11.00 21.40 3.06
N ASP A 7 11.48 21.90 4.19
CA ASP A 7 11.68 23.33 4.45
C ASP A 7 12.72 23.95 3.49
N ALA A 8 13.78 23.19 3.17
CA ALA A 8 14.78 23.59 2.19
C ALA A 8 14.30 23.46 0.73
N SER A 9 13.14 22.85 0.47
CA SER A 9 12.64 22.49 -0.87
C SER A 9 11.70 23.50 -1.50
N THR A 10 11.41 24.63 -0.86
CA THR A 10 10.36 25.59 -1.29
C THR A 10 10.39 26.02 -2.76
N VAL A 11 11.55 25.96 -3.43
CA VAL A 11 11.74 26.32 -4.85
C VAL A 11 11.81 25.11 -5.81
N ASN A 12 11.95 23.88 -5.30
CA ASN A 12 12.06 22.65 -6.11
C ASN A 12 10.84 21.74 -5.91
N LEU A 13 9.91 21.76 -6.87
CA LEU A 13 8.65 21.01 -6.80
C LEU A 13 8.86 19.49 -6.64
N ASN A 14 9.82 18.90 -7.36
CA ASN A 14 10.10 17.46 -7.25
C ASN A 14 10.57 17.08 -5.85
N ARG A 15 11.48 17.89 -5.28
CA ARG A 15 12.01 17.65 -3.93
C ARG A 15 10.95 17.89 -2.85
N THR A 16 10.10 18.90 -3.03
CA THR A 16 8.94 19.13 -2.14
C THR A 16 7.96 17.97 -2.16
N ASN A 17 7.60 17.47 -3.34
CA ASN A 17 6.68 16.33 -3.47
C ASN A 17 7.30 15.06 -2.88
N ALA A 18 8.55 14.76 -3.20
CA ALA A 18 9.27 13.63 -2.62
C ALA A 18 9.33 13.71 -1.09
N ALA A 19 9.58 14.90 -0.52
CA ALA A 19 9.60 15.08 0.93
C ALA A 19 8.21 14.94 1.57
N LYS A 20 7.13 15.35 0.91
CA LYS A 20 5.75 15.14 1.39
C LYS A 20 5.37 13.65 1.41
N VAL A 21 5.59 12.96 0.29
CA VAL A 21 5.37 11.51 0.18
C VAL A 21 6.19 10.77 1.22
N PHE A 22 7.45 11.17 1.42
CA PHE A 22 8.30 10.60 2.45
C PHE A 22 7.68 10.72 3.85
N ILE A 23 7.19 11.91 4.23
CA ILE A 23 6.63 12.12 5.58
C ILE A 23 5.42 11.20 5.80
N GLU A 24 4.54 11.09 4.81
CA GLU A 24 3.37 10.23 4.85
C GLU A 24 3.77 8.75 4.95
N VAL A 25 4.66 8.30 4.06
CA VAL A 25 5.08 6.90 3.98
C VAL A 25 5.91 6.47 5.21
N LEU A 26 6.73 7.36 5.77
CA LEU A 26 7.46 7.07 7.00
C LEU A 26 6.50 6.88 8.18
N TRP A 27 5.43 7.67 8.25
CA TRP A 27 4.40 7.47 9.27
C TRP A 27 3.72 6.10 9.13
N TYR A 28 3.43 5.66 7.90
CA TYR A 28 2.95 4.29 7.67
C TYR A 28 3.96 3.22 8.10
N SER A 29 5.26 3.43 7.82
CA SER A 29 6.31 2.53 8.29
C SER A 29 6.32 2.43 9.82
N GLU A 30 6.25 3.57 10.52
CA GLU A 30 6.25 3.61 11.98
C GLU A 30 5.03 2.88 12.54
N TYR A 31 3.84 3.13 11.99
CA TYR A 31 2.61 2.42 12.37
C TYR A 31 2.76 0.90 12.24
N ARG A 32 3.32 0.42 11.12
CA ARG A 32 3.53 -1.02 10.87
C ARG A 32 4.60 -1.62 11.77
N LEU A 33 5.67 -0.89 12.07
CA LEU A 33 6.68 -1.33 13.05
C LEU A 33 6.06 -1.47 14.45
N ASN A 34 5.17 -0.56 14.84
CA ASN A 34 4.50 -0.64 16.14
C ASN A 34 3.58 -1.86 16.21
N LEU A 35 2.79 -2.14 15.17
CA LEU A 35 2.00 -3.37 15.08
C LEU A 35 2.86 -4.64 15.11
N THR A 36 4.04 -4.60 14.48
CA THR A 36 5.01 -5.70 14.53
C THR A 36 5.47 -5.95 15.96
N ALA A 37 5.87 -4.90 16.66
CA ALA A 37 6.32 -4.96 18.05
C ALA A 37 5.21 -5.48 19.00
N GLU A 38 3.95 -5.14 18.74
CA GLU A 38 2.81 -5.65 19.51
C GLU A 38 2.48 -7.13 19.21
N ALA A 39 2.70 -7.58 17.98
CA ALA A 39 2.38 -8.94 17.53
C ALA A 39 3.39 -9.98 18.06
N LEU A 40 4.67 -9.63 18.17
CA LEU A 40 5.73 -10.55 18.58
C LEU A 40 5.50 -11.19 19.98
N PRO A 41 5.21 -10.42 21.06
CA PRO A 41 4.93 -11.00 22.38
C PRO A 41 3.70 -11.91 22.40
N ARG A 42 2.74 -11.66 21.50
CA ARG A 42 1.51 -12.45 21.36
C ARG A 42 1.72 -13.72 20.53
N ARG A 43 2.95 -13.98 20.07
CA ARG A 43 3.30 -15.08 19.14
C ARG A 43 2.51 -15.04 17.83
N ALA A 44 1.99 -13.87 17.45
CA ALA A 44 1.33 -13.65 16.17
C ALA A 44 2.37 -13.41 15.07
N ILE A 45 3.23 -14.41 14.83
CA ILE A 45 4.43 -14.26 13.98
C ILE A 45 4.06 -13.95 12.54
N LYS A 46 3.00 -14.55 11.99
CA LYS A 46 2.56 -14.26 10.63
C LYS A 46 2.12 -12.79 10.45
N ASP A 47 1.40 -12.24 11.44
CA ASP A 47 1.04 -10.82 11.45
C ASP A 47 2.28 -9.95 11.58
N ALA A 48 3.20 -10.29 12.49
CA ALA A 48 4.46 -9.58 12.66
C ALA A 48 5.29 -9.57 11.35
N ARG A 49 5.38 -10.71 10.66
CA ARG A 49 6.04 -10.83 9.35
C ARG A 49 5.39 -9.92 8.30
N ALA A 50 4.06 -9.94 8.21
CA ALA A 50 3.31 -9.12 7.27
C ALA A 50 3.53 -7.62 7.52
N TRP A 51 3.42 -7.18 8.78
CA TRP A 51 3.62 -5.78 9.15
C TRP A 51 5.07 -5.33 9.03
N MET A 52 6.03 -6.17 9.39
CA MET A 52 7.45 -5.87 9.20
C MET A 52 7.81 -5.73 7.72
N SER A 53 7.26 -6.60 6.88
CA SER A 53 7.42 -6.52 5.42
C SER A 53 6.86 -5.20 4.88
N ALA A 54 5.66 -4.82 5.31
CA ALA A 54 5.05 -3.54 4.92
C ALA A 54 5.89 -2.34 5.38
N ALA A 55 6.38 -2.34 6.63
CA ALA A 55 7.26 -1.30 7.13
C ALA A 55 8.52 -1.14 6.28
N MET A 56 9.17 -2.25 5.92
CA MET A 56 10.36 -2.24 5.09
C MET A 56 10.09 -1.69 3.68
N VAL A 57 8.96 -2.05 3.06
CA VAL A 57 8.55 -1.50 1.75
C VAL A 57 8.38 0.01 1.81
N TYR A 58 7.72 0.53 2.85
CA TYR A 58 7.58 1.97 3.04
C TYR A 58 8.94 2.68 3.22
N GLN A 59 9.89 2.10 3.94
CA GLN A 59 11.24 2.63 4.05
C GLN A 59 11.97 2.66 2.69
N TYR A 60 11.81 1.60 1.89
CA TYR A 60 12.36 1.53 0.55
C TYR A 60 11.74 2.57 -0.39
N ASP A 61 10.42 2.76 -0.35
CA ASP A 61 9.73 3.76 -1.17
C ASP A 61 10.20 5.18 -0.83
N CYS A 62 10.38 5.47 0.46
CA CYS A 62 11.02 6.70 0.93
C CYS A 62 12.42 6.91 0.33
N TRP A 63 13.26 5.87 0.33
CA TRP A 63 14.59 5.92 -0.28
C TRP A 63 14.53 6.12 -1.79
N SER A 64 13.66 5.37 -2.47
CA SER A 64 13.45 5.41 -3.91
C SER A 64 13.00 6.79 -4.37
N ALA A 65 12.09 7.45 -3.64
CA ALA A 65 11.64 8.80 -3.93
C ALA A 65 12.79 9.82 -3.86
N LEU A 66 13.69 9.69 -2.87
CA LEU A 66 14.83 10.59 -2.71
C LEU A 66 15.92 10.40 -3.78
N LYS A 67 16.04 9.19 -4.34
CA LYS A 67 17.03 8.87 -5.39
C LYS A 67 16.95 9.83 -6.58
N TYR A 68 15.75 10.25 -6.96
CA TYR A 68 15.52 11.14 -8.10
C TYR A 68 15.69 12.64 -7.78
N VAL A 69 16.00 12.99 -6.52
CA VAL A 69 16.18 14.37 -6.05
C VAL A 69 17.46 14.52 -5.20
N ASN A 70 18.48 13.69 -5.44
CA ASN A 70 19.73 13.58 -4.69
C ASN A 70 20.72 14.76 -4.84
N GLY A 71 20.22 15.95 -5.19
CA GLY A 71 21.03 17.13 -5.48
C GLY A 71 21.60 17.87 -4.26
N THR A 72 21.39 17.41 -3.03
CA THR A 72 21.92 18.05 -1.82
C THR A 72 22.49 17.06 -0.81
N SER A 73 23.42 17.53 0.04
CA SER A 73 24.02 16.71 1.09
C SER A 73 22.97 16.16 2.06
N GLN A 74 21.96 16.95 2.43
CA GLN A 74 20.90 16.49 3.34
C GLN A 74 20.09 15.32 2.76
N VAL A 75 19.87 15.31 1.43
CA VAL A 75 19.19 14.18 0.77
C VAL A 75 20.09 12.94 0.81
N ASN A 76 21.38 13.09 0.51
CA ASN A 76 22.35 11.99 0.54
C ASN A 76 22.49 11.38 1.95
N GLU A 77 22.59 12.21 2.99
CA GLU A 77 22.63 11.77 4.39
C GLU A 77 21.35 11.03 4.78
N THR A 78 20.20 11.52 4.34
CA THR A 78 18.91 10.86 4.61
C THR A 78 18.80 9.52 3.89
N MET A 79 19.26 9.43 2.65
CA MET A 79 19.32 8.16 1.91
C MET A 79 20.26 7.15 2.57
N ALA A 80 21.42 7.59 3.07
CA ALA A 80 22.35 6.73 3.80
C ALA A 80 21.73 6.19 5.09
N PHE A 81 21.03 7.03 5.85
CA PHE A 81 20.28 6.61 7.03
C PHE A 81 19.21 5.56 6.70
N LEU A 82 18.43 5.79 5.63
CA LEU A 82 17.41 4.84 5.18
C LEU A 82 17.99 3.50 4.76
N ASN A 83 19.15 3.48 4.08
CA ASN A 83 19.81 2.23 3.74
C ASN A 83 20.10 1.39 4.98
N SER A 84 20.68 1.99 6.03
CA SER A 84 20.91 1.30 7.29
C SER A 84 19.60 0.84 7.94
N LEU A 85 18.54 1.67 7.90
CA LEU A 85 17.24 1.30 8.44
C LEU A 85 16.63 0.10 7.69
N ILE A 86 16.70 0.08 6.36
CA ILE A 86 16.25 -1.03 5.51
C ILE A 86 17.04 -2.30 5.82
N GLU A 87 18.35 -2.21 6.04
CA GLU A 87 19.19 -3.35 6.44
C GLU A 87 18.75 -3.93 7.79
N TYR A 88 18.50 -3.09 8.80
CA TYR A 88 17.97 -3.55 10.09
C TYR A 88 16.59 -4.19 9.93
N SER A 89 15.71 -3.57 9.15
CA SER A 89 14.37 -4.09 8.89
C SER A 89 14.40 -5.44 8.17
N SER A 90 15.28 -5.57 7.18
CA SER A 90 15.50 -6.80 6.42
C SER A 90 16.04 -7.92 7.30
N ASN A 91 17.02 -7.64 8.16
CA ASN A 91 17.55 -8.60 9.12
C ASN A 91 16.47 -9.07 10.11
N ALA A 92 15.70 -8.15 10.68
CA ALA A 92 14.62 -8.48 11.60
C ALA A 92 13.51 -9.30 10.91
N LEU A 93 13.11 -8.92 9.69
CA LEU A 93 12.17 -9.70 8.90
C LEU A 93 12.71 -11.11 8.62
N GLY A 94 13.99 -11.23 8.25
CA GLY A 94 14.64 -12.51 8.04
C GLY A 94 14.65 -13.40 9.29
N MET A 95 14.88 -12.83 10.46
CA MET A 95 14.74 -13.56 11.73
C MET A 95 13.30 -14.03 11.97
N MET A 96 12.29 -13.19 11.69
CA MET A 96 10.88 -13.58 11.83
C MET A 96 10.48 -14.70 10.85
N VAL A 97 10.96 -14.66 9.61
CA VAL A 97 10.74 -15.71 8.60
C VAL A 97 11.37 -17.03 9.06
N ASN A 98 12.61 -17.00 9.53
CA ASN A 98 13.28 -18.18 10.05
C ASN A 98 12.55 -18.74 11.28
N TYR A 99 12.12 -17.87 12.19
CA TYR A 99 11.36 -18.29 13.37
C TYR A 99 10.03 -18.95 13.00
N ASP A 100 9.30 -18.40 12.02
CA ASP A 100 8.02 -18.97 11.57
C ASP A 100 8.20 -20.35 10.90
N ASN A 101 9.26 -20.51 10.10
CA ASN A 101 9.51 -21.73 9.33
C ASN A 101 10.22 -22.82 10.13
N LEU A 102 11.15 -22.46 11.01
CA LEU A 102 12.09 -23.36 11.68
C LEU A 102 11.99 -23.33 13.21
N GLY A 103 11.13 -22.47 13.76
CA GLY A 103 10.96 -22.32 15.20
C GLY A 103 12.24 -21.87 15.90
N ASN A 104 12.47 -22.45 17.08
CA ASN A 104 13.57 -22.07 17.98
C ASN A 104 14.95 -22.66 17.58
N GLU A 105 15.04 -23.42 16.50
CA GLU A 105 16.28 -24.05 16.05
C GLU A 105 17.17 -23.06 15.30
N THR A 106 17.72 -22.09 16.02
CA THR A 106 18.50 -20.98 15.44
C THR A 106 19.74 -21.43 14.66
N GLY A 107 20.28 -22.63 14.93
CA GLY A 107 21.37 -23.21 14.16
C GLY A 107 21.00 -23.63 12.73
N SER A 108 19.70 -23.81 12.46
CA SER A 108 19.15 -24.13 11.14
C SER A 108 18.76 -22.87 10.35
N TRP A 109 18.80 -21.69 10.98
CA TRP A 109 18.41 -20.45 10.33
C TRP A 109 19.37 -20.10 9.21
N SER A 110 18.82 -19.68 8.08
CA SER A 110 19.57 -19.29 6.89
C SER A 110 19.13 -17.92 6.39
N PRO A 111 19.91 -17.27 5.51
CA PRO A 111 19.42 -16.09 4.79
C PRO A 111 18.04 -16.35 4.15
N PRO A 112 17.14 -15.34 4.09
CA PRO A 112 15.83 -15.49 3.48
C PRO A 112 15.94 -15.96 2.03
N LYS A 113 15.07 -16.90 1.64
CA LYS A 113 14.95 -17.38 0.26
C LYS A 113 13.73 -16.73 -0.40
N THR A 114 13.83 -16.52 -1.70
CA THR A 114 12.76 -15.94 -2.52
C THR A 114 12.25 -16.95 -3.55
N GLU A 115 11.17 -16.61 -4.26
CA GLU A 115 10.69 -17.40 -5.40
C GLU A 115 11.78 -17.64 -6.46
N ARG A 116 12.73 -16.71 -6.61
CA ARG A 116 13.88 -16.87 -7.52
C ARG A 116 14.83 -17.99 -7.09
N ASP A 117 14.87 -18.27 -5.79
CA ASP A 117 15.65 -19.36 -5.21
C ASP A 117 14.85 -20.69 -5.20
N GLY A 118 13.70 -20.72 -5.86
CA GLY A 118 12.77 -21.86 -5.87
C GLY A 118 12.01 -22.05 -4.56
N PHE A 119 12.06 -21.06 -3.66
CA PHE A 119 11.33 -21.10 -2.41
C PHE A 119 9.90 -20.57 -2.60
N TRP A 120 8.94 -21.45 -2.32
CA TRP A 120 7.53 -21.11 -2.17
C TRP A 120 7.15 -21.43 -0.73
N GLU A 121 6.50 -20.50 -0.03
CA GLU A 121 5.97 -20.80 1.30
C GLU A 121 4.95 -21.93 1.16
N LEU A 122 5.30 -23.08 1.69
CA LEU A 122 4.38 -24.21 1.81
C LEU A 122 3.44 -23.86 2.97
N ASP A 123 2.13 -23.90 2.72
CA ASP A 123 1.16 -23.95 3.80
C ASP A 123 1.60 -25.07 4.75
N ALA A 124 1.72 -24.75 6.04
CA ALA A 124 2.11 -25.69 7.08
C ALA A 124 1.06 -26.82 7.17
N GLY A 125 1.23 -27.86 6.34
CA GLY A 125 0.29 -28.96 6.18
C GLY A 125 0.20 -29.37 4.71
N GLY A 126 0.94 -30.40 4.33
CA GLY A 126 0.95 -30.89 2.95
C GLY A 126 -0.45 -31.15 2.39
N SER A 127 -0.65 -30.80 1.12
CA SER A 127 -1.67 -31.38 0.23
C SER A 127 -3.02 -31.74 0.89
N THR A 128 -3.69 -30.78 1.50
CA THR A 128 -5.16 -30.75 1.53
C THR A 128 -5.53 -29.29 1.37
N GLY A 129 -6.14 -28.94 0.23
CA GLY A 129 -6.48 -27.56 -0.14
C GLY A 129 -7.10 -26.80 1.02
N GLN A 130 -6.27 -26.01 1.71
CA GLN A 130 -6.77 -24.94 2.54
C GLN A 130 -7.28 -23.93 1.54
N GLU A 131 -8.56 -24.07 1.18
CA GLU A 131 -9.25 -23.13 0.31
C GLU A 131 -8.92 -21.73 0.84
N PHE A 132 -8.35 -20.90 -0.03
CA PHE A 132 -8.28 -19.47 0.21
C PHE A 132 -9.68 -19.00 0.58
N ASN A 133 -9.94 -18.81 1.88
CA ASN A 133 -11.21 -18.31 2.38
C ASN A 133 -11.18 -16.77 2.41
N GLY A 134 -10.61 -16.20 1.35
CA GLY A 134 -10.58 -14.77 1.11
C GLY A 134 -11.61 -14.39 0.06
N GLY A 135 -11.91 -13.10 0.00
CA GLY A 135 -12.89 -12.55 -0.92
C GLY A 135 -13.86 -11.61 -0.23
N VAL A 136 -14.64 -10.93 -1.04
CA VAL A 136 -15.65 -9.98 -0.55
C VAL A 136 -16.93 -10.75 -0.20
N PRO A 137 -17.46 -10.63 1.03
CA PRO A 137 -18.71 -11.27 1.40
C PRO A 137 -19.85 -10.92 0.43
N ARG A 138 -20.67 -11.90 0.09
CA ARG A 138 -21.87 -11.68 -0.75
C ARG A 138 -22.99 -11.04 0.08
N GLY A 139 -23.87 -10.30 -0.59
CA GLY A 139 -25.06 -9.71 0.04
C GLY A 139 -24.77 -8.55 0.99
N LEU A 140 -23.59 -7.93 0.89
CA LEU A 140 -23.29 -6.68 1.58
C LEU A 140 -24.26 -5.59 1.11
N LYS A 141 -24.82 -4.85 2.07
CA LYS A 141 -25.68 -3.70 1.79
C LYS A 141 -24.80 -2.46 1.58
N PRO A 142 -24.98 -1.69 0.49
CA PRO A 142 -24.28 -0.43 0.30
C PRO A 142 -24.63 0.57 1.40
N ASP A 143 -23.62 1.23 1.96
CA ASP A 143 -23.80 2.43 2.80
C ASP A 143 -24.01 3.66 1.92
N VAL A 144 -23.27 3.73 0.80
CA VAL A 144 -23.32 4.83 -0.17
C VAL A 144 -23.13 4.32 -1.59
N THR A 145 -23.59 5.13 -2.55
CA THR A 145 -23.55 4.82 -3.98
C THR A 145 -22.78 5.88 -4.78
N VAL A 146 -22.11 5.44 -5.84
CA VAL A 146 -21.37 6.29 -6.77
C VAL A 146 -21.86 6.03 -8.19
N CYS A 147 -22.26 7.08 -8.91
CA CYS A 147 -22.49 7.01 -10.36
C CYS A 147 -22.11 8.30 -11.05
N LYS A 148 -21.95 8.23 -12.37
CA LYS A 148 -21.68 9.41 -13.18
C LYS A 148 -22.79 10.46 -13.04
N ALA A 149 -22.42 11.73 -13.13
CA ALA A 149 -23.32 12.86 -12.93
C ALA A 149 -24.55 12.84 -13.88
N ASP A 150 -24.39 12.30 -15.08
CA ASP A 150 -25.45 12.15 -16.08
C ASP A 150 -26.45 11.02 -15.78
N ALA A 151 -26.04 9.99 -15.03
CA ALA A 151 -26.92 8.91 -14.61
C ALA A 151 -27.87 9.34 -13.47
N GLY A 152 -27.42 10.26 -12.60
CA GLY A 152 -28.20 10.80 -11.49
C GLY A 152 -28.61 9.77 -10.42
N GLY A 153 -29.06 10.26 -9.26
CA GLY A 153 -29.66 9.42 -8.21
C GLY A 153 -28.69 8.55 -7.42
N CYS A 154 -27.40 8.93 -7.36
CA CYS A 154 -26.43 8.37 -6.42
C CYS A 154 -25.99 9.41 -5.41
N ASP A 155 -25.39 8.96 -4.31
CA ASP A 155 -24.92 9.82 -3.23
C ASP A 155 -23.71 10.67 -3.65
N PHE A 156 -22.85 10.12 -4.52
CA PHE A 156 -21.63 10.78 -5.00
C PHE A 156 -21.40 10.58 -6.50
N GLU A 157 -20.65 11.52 -7.09
CA GLU A 157 -20.27 11.48 -8.50
C GLU A 157 -18.90 10.81 -8.74
N THR A 158 -18.04 10.84 -7.72
CA THR A 158 -16.69 10.26 -7.76
C THR A 158 -16.46 9.25 -6.64
N VAL A 159 -15.56 8.31 -6.89
CA VAL A 159 -15.17 7.30 -5.90
C VAL A 159 -14.44 7.94 -4.73
N GLN A 160 -13.59 8.95 -4.98
CA GLN A 160 -12.88 9.65 -3.91
C GLN A 160 -13.83 10.38 -2.95
N GLN A 161 -14.92 10.97 -3.43
CA GLN A 161 -15.93 11.60 -2.56
C GLN A 161 -16.55 10.59 -1.59
N ALA A 162 -16.89 9.40 -2.09
CA ALA A 162 -17.43 8.32 -1.26
C ALA A 162 -16.42 7.81 -0.24
N VAL A 163 -15.14 7.70 -0.61
CA VAL A 163 -14.04 7.37 0.33
C VAL A 163 -13.91 8.42 1.42
N ASN A 164 -13.98 9.71 1.07
CA ASN A 164 -13.86 10.81 2.03
C ASN A 164 -15.01 10.80 3.04
N ALA A 165 -16.22 10.43 2.60
CA ALA A 165 -17.42 10.35 3.43
C ALA A 165 -17.44 9.15 4.39
N ALA A 166 -16.62 8.12 4.15
CA ALA A 166 -16.52 6.98 5.05
C ALA A 166 -15.99 7.40 6.44
N PRO A 167 -16.47 6.78 7.55
CA PRO A 167 -15.96 7.08 8.88
C PRO A 167 -14.47 6.73 9.01
N GLU A 168 -13.76 7.49 9.82
CA GLU A 168 -12.34 7.26 10.13
C GLU A 168 -12.21 6.29 11.30
N ASN A 169 -11.22 5.39 11.19
CA ASN A 169 -10.83 4.37 12.16
C ASN A 169 -11.97 3.44 12.60
N GLU A 170 -12.96 3.23 11.74
CA GLU A 170 -14.05 2.30 11.98
C GLU A 170 -13.55 0.86 11.91
N VAL A 171 -13.61 0.15 13.05
CA VAL A 171 -13.12 -1.22 13.21
C VAL A 171 -14.22 -2.25 13.43
N ALA A 172 -15.44 -1.81 13.82
CA ALA A 172 -16.53 -2.70 14.19
C ALA A 172 -17.36 -3.15 12.99
N ARG A 173 -17.44 -2.33 11.93
CA ARG A 173 -18.23 -2.62 10.74
C ARG A 173 -17.49 -2.29 9.45
N ARG A 174 -17.95 -2.88 8.36
CA ARG A 174 -17.56 -2.51 7.00
C ARG A 174 -18.33 -1.27 6.56
N PHE A 175 -17.68 -0.43 5.75
CA PHE A 175 -18.33 0.66 5.03
C PHE A 175 -18.31 0.36 3.53
N VAL A 176 -19.49 0.15 2.94
CA VAL A 176 -19.67 -0.42 1.61
C VAL A 176 -20.00 0.69 0.62
N ILE A 177 -19.10 0.91 -0.33
CA ILE A 177 -19.26 1.86 -1.43
C ILE A 177 -19.64 1.06 -2.68
N TRP A 178 -20.87 1.26 -3.16
CA TRP A 178 -21.33 0.67 -4.42
C TRP A 178 -21.08 1.61 -5.58
N ILE A 179 -20.15 1.24 -6.44
CA ILE A 179 -19.72 1.98 -7.62
C ILE A 179 -20.44 1.38 -8.83
N LYS A 180 -21.42 2.11 -9.37
CA LYS A 180 -22.19 1.64 -10.52
C LYS A 180 -21.30 1.51 -11.77
N ASN A 181 -21.83 0.89 -12.81
CA ASN A 181 -21.14 0.79 -14.09
C ASN A 181 -20.75 2.18 -14.64
N GLY A 182 -19.56 2.27 -15.21
CA GLY A 182 -19.00 3.52 -15.70
C GLY A 182 -17.48 3.49 -15.76
N LEU A 183 -16.93 4.45 -16.51
CA LEU A 183 -15.50 4.72 -16.60
C LEU A 183 -15.14 5.93 -15.72
N TYR A 184 -14.55 5.70 -14.57
CA TYR A 184 -14.16 6.70 -13.59
C TYR A 184 -12.69 7.10 -13.80
N GLU A 185 -12.46 8.23 -14.48
CA GLU A 185 -11.14 8.81 -14.68
C GLU A 185 -10.73 9.63 -13.45
N GLU A 186 -10.21 8.96 -12.43
CA GLU A 186 -9.82 9.59 -11.17
C GLU A 186 -8.68 8.84 -10.48
N ILE A 187 -7.99 9.55 -9.58
CA ILE A 187 -6.97 8.98 -8.70
C ILE A 187 -7.61 8.81 -7.32
N VAL A 188 -7.74 7.57 -6.87
CA VAL A 188 -8.37 7.23 -5.59
C VAL A 188 -7.29 6.91 -4.56
N ARG A 189 -7.42 7.48 -3.36
CA ARG A 189 -6.58 7.23 -2.21
C ARG A 189 -7.45 6.84 -1.03
N VAL A 190 -7.19 5.66 -0.49
CA VAL A 190 -7.78 5.12 0.74
C VAL A 190 -6.71 5.22 1.83
N PRO A 191 -6.68 6.31 2.61
CA PRO A 191 -5.63 6.55 3.61
C PRO A 191 -5.77 5.58 4.80
N LEU A 192 -4.75 5.53 5.65
CA LEU A 192 -4.64 4.55 6.75
C LEU A 192 -5.84 4.57 7.71
N GLU A 193 -6.44 5.74 7.91
CA GLU A 193 -7.58 5.98 8.77
C GLU A 193 -8.87 5.40 8.18
N LYS A 194 -8.98 5.24 6.86
CA LYS A 194 -10.20 4.72 6.22
C LYS A 194 -10.18 3.19 6.19
N ARG A 195 -10.43 2.58 7.35
CA ARG A 195 -10.41 1.13 7.57
C ARG A 195 -11.72 0.45 7.15
N ASN A 196 -11.63 -0.84 6.84
CA ASN A 196 -12.76 -1.72 6.51
C ASN A 196 -13.66 -1.21 5.36
N LEU A 197 -13.08 -0.47 4.42
CA LEU A 197 -13.78 -0.05 3.21
C LEU A 197 -13.97 -1.22 2.25
N VAL A 198 -15.15 -1.30 1.66
CA VAL A 198 -15.47 -2.28 0.62
C VAL A 198 -15.90 -1.55 -0.65
N PHE A 199 -15.20 -1.79 -1.75
CA PHE A 199 -15.65 -1.37 -3.07
C PHE A 199 -16.41 -2.50 -3.75
N LEU A 200 -17.67 -2.24 -4.10
CA LEU A 200 -18.49 -3.14 -4.91
C LEU A 200 -18.75 -2.48 -6.26
N GLY A 201 -18.45 -3.17 -7.35
CA GLY A 201 -18.82 -2.73 -8.69
C GLY A 201 -19.91 -3.61 -9.32
N ASP A 202 -20.50 -3.11 -10.40
CA ASP A 202 -21.52 -3.83 -11.18
C ASP A 202 -20.96 -4.98 -12.04
N GLY A 203 -19.63 -5.14 -12.03
CA GLY A 203 -18.93 -6.23 -12.69
C GLY A 203 -17.59 -5.78 -13.26
N MET A 204 -16.64 -6.72 -13.29
CA MET A 204 -15.35 -6.52 -13.94
C MET A 204 -15.55 -6.08 -15.40
N GLY A 205 -14.87 -5.03 -15.82
CA GLY A 205 -15.01 -4.40 -17.14
C GLY A 205 -16.22 -3.47 -17.30
N LYS A 206 -17.18 -3.48 -16.36
CA LYS A 206 -18.33 -2.55 -16.36
C LYS A 206 -18.08 -1.35 -15.47
N THR A 207 -17.52 -1.58 -14.28
CA THR A 207 -17.08 -0.53 -13.36
C THR A 207 -15.56 -0.43 -13.44
N VAL A 208 -15.06 0.63 -14.07
CA VAL A 208 -13.63 0.81 -14.37
C VAL A 208 -13.14 2.09 -13.72
N ILE A 209 -12.14 2.01 -12.84
CA ILE A 209 -11.40 3.16 -12.32
C ILE A 209 -10.08 3.24 -13.09
N THR A 210 -9.83 4.36 -13.76
CA THR A 210 -8.70 4.51 -14.68
C THR A 210 -7.89 5.77 -14.37
N GLY A 211 -6.58 5.67 -14.59
CA GLY A 211 -5.62 6.77 -14.50
C GLY A 211 -4.49 6.57 -15.52
N SER A 212 -3.63 7.56 -15.68
CA SER A 212 -2.52 7.52 -16.66
C SER A 212 -1.22 8.15 -16.14
N ARG A 213 -1.11 8.27 -14.80
CA ARG A 213 0.08 8.83 -14.16
C ARG A 213 1.26 7.88 -14.29
N ASN A 214 2.45 8.43 -14.47
CA ASN A 214 3.70 7.68 -14.58
C ASN A 214 4.88 8.52 -14.10
N VAL A 215 5.99 7.85 -13.79
CA VAL A 215 7.21 8.47 -13.24
C VAL A 215 7.94 9.38 -14.24
N GLY A 216 7.64 9.30 -15.54
CA GLY A 216 8.16 10.23 -16.54
C GLY A 216 7.52 11.62 -16.46
N GLN A 217 6.39 11.77 -15.76
CA GLN A 217 5.75 13.06 -15.52
C GLN A 217 6.45 13.82 -14.40
N LEU A 218 6.55 15.14 -14.55
CA LEU A 218 7.20 16.00 -13.56
C LEU A 218 6.49 15.90 -12.20
N GLY A 219 7.24 15.57 -11.15
CA GLY A 219 6.74 15.53 -9.78
C GLY A 219 5.88 14.33 -9.43
N VAL A 220 5.88 13.26 -10.25
CA VAL A 220 5.16 12.00 -10.00
C VAL A 220 6.15 10.91 -9.60
N SER A 221 6.04 10.40 -8.37
CA SER A 221 6.78 9.21 -7.93
C SER A 221 6.08 7.91 -8.34
N THR A 222 6.75 6.76 -8.17
CA THR A 222 6.11 5.44 -8.32
C THR A 222 4.86 5.33 -7.43
N TYR A 223 4.95 5.81 -6.19
CA TYR A 223 3.82 5.86 -5.26
C TYR A 223 2.67 6.74 -5.77
N ASP A 224 2.98 7.92 -6.34
CA ASP A 224 1.97 8.84 -6.87
C ASP A 224 1.30 8.35 -8.17
N SER A 225 1.96 7.42 -8.88
CA SER A 225 1.50 6.89 -10.16
C SER A 225 0.32 5.92 -10.06
N ALA A 226 0.04 5.40 -8.86
CA ALA A 226 -1.06 4.46 -8.64
C ALA A 226 -2.43 5.10 -8.94
N THR A 227 -3.25 4.44 -9.77
CA THR A 227 -4.65 4.86 -10.02
C THR A 227 -5.48 4.76 -8.75
N VAL A 228 -5.38 3.63 -8.04
CA VAL A 228 -5.99 3.41 -6.73
C VAL A 228 -4.88 3.02 -5.76
N GLY A 229 -4.66 3.84 -4.72
CA GLY A 229 -3.69 3.57 -3.65
C GLY A 229 -4.44 3.28 -2.35
N VAL A 230 -4.17 2.14 -1.73
CA VAL A 230 -4.87 1.68 -0.52
C VAL A 230 -3.86 1.43 0.58
N VAL A 231 -4.05 2.12 1.71
CA VAL A 231 -3.24 1.99 2.92
C VAL A 231 -4.10 1.53 4.11
N GLY A 232 -5.39 1.88 4.11
CA GLY A 232 -6.35 1.49 5.14
C GLY A 232 -6.51 -0.02 5.31
N ASP A 233 -6.46 -0.48 6.55
CA ASP A 233 -6.59 -1.90 6.91
C ASP A 233 -7.97 -2.47 6.59
N GLY A 234 -8.03 -3.74 6.20
CA GLY A 234 -9.28 -4.46 5.97
C GLY A 234 -10.01 -4.10 4.67
N PHE A 235 -9.36 -3.38 3.75
CA PHE A 235 -9.91 -3.04 2.45
C PHE A 235 -10.27 -4.29 1.63
N MET A 236 -11.40 -4.20 0.94
CA MET A 236 -11.92 -5.26 0.06
C MET A 236 -12.45 -4.65 -1.23
N ALA A 237 -12.32 -5.35 -2.35
CA ALA A 237 -12.91 -4.94 -3.62
C ALA A 237 -13.42 -6.12 -4.43
N SER A 238 -14.58 -5.96 -5.07
CA SER A 238 -15.14 -6.96 -5.99
C SER A 238 -15.92 -6.30 -7.11
N GLY A 239 -15.93 -6.93 -8.29
CA GLY A 239 -16.70 -6.45 -9.43
C GLY A 239 -16.21 -5.14 -10.04
N ILE A 240 -14.94 -4.79 -9.84
CA ILE A 240 -14.32 -3.57 -10.39
C ILE A 240 -13.10 -3.91 -11.26
N THR A 241 -12.76 -3.00 -12.16
CA THR A 241 -11.48 -2.97 -12.88
C THR A 241 -10.70 -1.74 -12.45
N ILE A 242 -9.44 -1.91 -12.09
CA ILE A 242 -8.49 -0.81 -11.84
C ILE A 242 -7.44 -0.88 -12.93
N GLN A 243 -7.21 0.22 -13.63
CA GLN A 243 -6.22 0.26 -14.72
C GLN A 243 -5.37 1.53 -14.69
N ASN A 244 -4.15 1.41 -15.20
CA ASN A 244 -3.30 2.54 -15.55
C ASN A 244 -3.00 2.48 -17.05
N THR A 245 -3.36 3.53 -17.79
CA THR A 245 -3.25 3.62 -19.25
C THR A 245 -2.07 4.46 -19.72
N ALA A 246 -1.05 4.68 -18.88
CA ALA A 246 0.16 5.44 -19.27
C ALA A 246 0.91 4.78 -20.45
N GLY A 247 0.91 3.46 -20.54
CA GLY A 247 1.58 2.71 -21.61
C GLY A 247 3.09 2.48 -21.37
N PRO A 248 3.72 1.56 -22.12
CA PRO A 248 5.08 1.08 -21.84
C PRO A 248 6.18 2.12 -22.09
N ASP A 249 5.99 3.06 -23.02
CA ASP A 249 7.01 4.06 -23.40
C ASP A 249 7.20 5.19 -22.38
N THR A 250 6.50 5.13 -21.25
CA THR A 250 6.50 6.19 -20.23
C THR A 250 7.59 6.06 -19.17
N HIS A 251 8.31 4.93 -19.16
CA HIS A 251 9.52 4.75 -18.37
C HIS A 251 10.75 4.77 -19.30
N LYS A 252 11.45 5.90 -19.38
CA LYS A 252 12.77 5.94 -20.00
C LYS A 252 13.79 5.51 -18.94
N LEU A 253 14.29 4.27 -19.06
CA LEU A 253 15.47 3.78 -18.34
C LEU A 253 16.69 4.64 -18.70
#